data_AF-A0A5S4GUP7-F1
#
_entry.id   AF-A0A5S4GUP7-F1
#
_cell.length_a   1.000
_cell.length_b   1.000
_cell.length_c   1.000
_cell.angle_alpha   90.00
_cell.angle_beta   90.00
_cell.angle_gamma   90.00
#
_symmetry.space_group_name_H-M   'P 1'
#
loop_
_entity.id
_entity.type
_entity.pdbx_description
1 polymer ?
#
loop_
_entity_poly.entity_id
_entity_poly.type
_entity_poly.pdbx_seq_one_letter_code
_entity_poly.pdbx_strand_id
1 'polypeptide(L)'
;MLNTHLWHVFSLSPSKRTVYPVVRQQLDMLIGTLRRGHSESDHKRLCVLVGDLLQLAGEILFDADRYTEAAHCYKLAADASKEGGSFDQWACALTRHAYLGMYEQNYDVALPLLEGASRVARRGDSQLSTRHWVSAVEAEAHAGLGNFDACQRALEASEEVQTLSGPVMPGGWLRFDGSRLAEERGTCYAALGRTGLASSALIEALEEATSLRRQGSILADLAMLGIRGRDLDQTLSYGAQAAELAEQTRSSGYVGRKLQALSSELEPFLADSRAAQLNDRITQL
;
A
#
# COMPACT_ATOMS: atom_id res chain seq x y z
N MET A 1 -17.36 15.68 1.77
CA MET A 1 -16.83 16.47 2.91
C MET A 1 -15.86 17.53 2.39
N LEU A 2 -15.51 18.54 3.18
CA LEU A 2 -14.69 19.69 2.76
C LEU A 2 -13.35 19.29 2.10
N ASN A 3 -12.73 18.21 2.58
CA ASN A 3 -11.43 17.73 2.08
C ASN A 3 -11.54 16.73 0.92
N THR A 4 -12.73 16.22 0.60
CA THR A 4 -12.92 15.21 -0.46
C THR A 4 -12.39 15.70 -1.81
N HIS A 5 -12.50 17.00 -2.07
CA HIS A 5 -11.95 17.61 -3.29
C HIS A 5 -10.42 17.48 -3.37
N LEU A 6 -9.70 17.68 -2.25
CA LEU A 6 -8.23 17.58 -2.24
C LEU A 6 -7.75 16.15 -2.47
N TRP A 7 -8.46 15.15 -1.94
CA TRP A 7 -8.20 13.74 -2.26
C TRP A 7 -8.43 13.42 -3.74
N HIS A 8 -9.45 14.02 -4.35
CA HIS A 8 -9.73 13.85 -5.78
C HIS A 8 -8.62 14.49 -6.63
N VAL A 9 -8.22 15.73 -6.32
CA VAL A 9 -7.11 16.42 -6.98
C VAL A 9 -5.79 15.64 -6.80
N PHE A 10 -5.52 15.14 -5.60
CA PHE A 10 -4.38 14.25 -5.34
C PHE A 10 -4.43 13.02 -6.25
N SER A 11 -5.57 12.34 -6.33
CA SER A 11 -5.71 11.11 -7.12
C SER A 11 -5.48 11.36 -8.61
N LEU A 12 -6.00 12.46 -9.15
CA LEU A 12 -5.86 12.84 -10.56
C LEU A 12 -4.53 13.51 -10.92
N SER A 13 -3.80 14.06 -9.94
CA SER A 13 -2.56 14.80 -10.23
C SER A 13 -1.47 13.86 -10.78
N PRO A 14 -0.82 14.19 -11.91
CA PRO A 14 0.36 13.47 -12.40
C PRO A 14 1.55 13.55 -11.44
N SER A 15 1.62 14.62 -10.64
CA SER A 15 2.70 14.84 -9.67
C SER A 15 2.09 15.15 -8.31
N LYS A 16 2.13 14.19 -7.39
CA LYS A 16 1.46 14.30 -6.09
C LYS A 16 1.99 15.46 -5.24
N ARG A 17 3.28 15.80 -5.38
CA ARG A 17 3.93 16.92 -4.69
C ARG A 17 3.28 18.29 -4.95
N THR A 18 2.64 18.49 -6.11
CA THR A 18 2.03 19.79 -6.45
C THR A 18 0.79 20.11 -5.62
N VAL A 19 0.18 19.08 -5.00
CA VAL A 19 -1.00 19.23 -4.15
C VAL A 19 -0.62 19.65 -2.72
N TYR A 20 0.63 19.38 -2.31
CA TYR A 20 1.10 19.60 -0.94
C TYR A 20 0.94 21.04 -0.41
N PRO A 21 1.26 22.11 -1.18
CA PRO A 21 1.12 23.48 -0.67
C PRO A 21 -0.31 23.84 -0.28
N VAL A 22 -1.30 23.40 -1.07
CA VAL A 22 -2.72 23.66 -0.80
C VAL A 22 -3.19 22.88 0.42
N VAL A 23 -2.77 21.62 0.55
CA VAL A 23 -3.06 20.79 1.73
C VAL A 23 -2.50 21.44 3.00
N ARG A 24 -1.26 21.92 2.96
CA ARG A 24 -0.65 22.64 4.09
C ARG A 24 -1.40 23.91 4.47
N GLN A 25 -1.75 24.74 3.48
CA GLN A 25 -2.50 25.97 3.74
C GLN A 25 -3.84 25.69 4.43
N GLN A 26 -4.57 24.66 3.98
CA GLN A 26 -5.84 24.30 4.60
C GLN A 26 -5.66 23.68 5.99
N LEU A 27 -4.60 22.89 6.20
CA LEU A 27 -4.24 22.36 7.50
C LEU A 27 -3.93 23.48 8.50
N ASP A 28 -3.14 24.48 8.11
CA ASP A 28 -2.81 25.64 8.93
C ASP A 28 -4.08 26.43 9.33
N MET A 29 -5.03 26.59 8.39
CA MET A 29 -6.32 27.22 8.68
C MET A 29 -7.16 26.43 9.70
N LEU A 30 -7.25 25.11 9.54
CA LEU A 30 -8.02 24.25 10.44
C LEU A 30 -7.38 24.19 11.84
N ILE A 31 -6.05 24.08 11.93
CA ILE A 31 -5.32 24.14 13.20
C ILE A 31 -5.49 25.51 13.87
N GLY A 32 -5.42 26.60 13.10
CA GLY A 32 -5.68 27.95 13.59
C GLY A 32 -7.11 28.11 14.11
N THR A 33 -8.06 27.40 13.52
CA THR A 33 -9.44 27.34 13.99
C THR A 33 -9.54 26.54 15.28
N LEU A 34 -9.01 25.31 15.34
CA LEU A 34 -9.01 24.45 16.54
C LEU A 34 -8.48 25.13 17.81
N ARG A 35 -7.53 26.07 17.68
CA ARG A 35 -6.97 26.82 18.82
C ARG A 35 -7.91 27.85 19.44
N ARG A 36 -9.03 28.16 18.79
CA ARG A 36 -10.06 29.09 19.28
C ARG A 36 -11.09 28.32 20.12
N GLY A 37 -11.84 29.02 20.97
CA GLY A 37 -12.91 28.40 21.75
C GLY A 37 -14.08 27.96 20.87
N HIS A 38 -14.51 26.70 21.01
CA HIS A 38 -15.62 26.10 20.27
C HIS A 38 -16.47 25.21 21.19
N SER A 39 -17.64 24.80 20.69
CA SER A 39 -18.41 23.71 21.30
C SER A 39 -17.65 22.38 21.20
N GLU A 40 -17.94 21.42 22.08
CA GLU A 40 -17.36 20.07 22.02
C GLU A 40 -17.67 19.37 20.68
N SER A 41 -18.88 19.56 20.14
CA SER A 41 -19.28 18.99 18.85
C SER A 41 -18.48 19.56 17.67
N ASP A 42 -18.21 20.87 17.69
CA ASP A 42 -17.43 21.51 16.62
C ASP A 42 -15.96 21.15 16.73
N HIS A 43 -15.43 21.06 17.96
CA HIS A 43 -14.07 20.57 18.22
C HIS A 43 -13.85 19.16 17.65
N LYS A 44 -14.76 18.22 17.93
CA LYS A 44 -14.68 16.86 17.37
C LYS A 44 -14.72 16.86 15.84
N ARG A 45 -15.64 17.62 15.24
CA ARG A 45 -15.73 17.74 13.77
C ARG A 45 -14.44 18.31 13.15
N LEU A 46 -13.87 19.34 13.77
CA LEU A 46 -12.59 19.92 13.31
C LEU A 46 -11.44 18.91 13.44
N CYS A 47 -11.40 18.12 14.52
CA CYS A 47 -10.40 17.08 14.69
C CYS A 47 -10.50 16.00 13.59
N VAL A 48 -11.71 15.60 13.20
CA VAL A 48 -11.94 14.68 12.06
C VAL A 48 -11.43 15.29 10.74
N LEU A 49 -11.69 16.58 10.48
CA LEU A 49 -11.19 17.25 9.27
C LEU A 49 -9.66 17.38 9.26
N VAL A 50 -9.04 17.63 10.41
CA VAL A 50 -7.59 17.70 10.56
C VAL A 50 -6.95 16.33 10.40
N GLY A 51 -7.52 15.29 11.02
CA GLY A 51 -7.03 13.91 10.87
C GLY A 51 -7.05 13.46 9.40
N ASP A 52 -8.11 13.79 8.67
CA ASP A 52 -8.22 13.51 7.24
C ASP A 52 -7.15 14.23 6.39
N LEU A 53 -6.92 15.54 6.60
CA LEU A 53 -5.86 16.26 5.88
C LEU A 53 -4.45 15.81 6.25
N LEU A 54 -4.21 15.44 7.50
CA LEU A 54 -2.93 14.92 7.93
C LEU A 54 -2.63 13.57 7.27
N GLN A 55 -3.63 12.71 7.08
CA GLN A 55 -3.46 11.49 6.28
C GLN A 55 -3.10 11.82 4.83
N LEU A 56 -3.79 12.78 4.19
CA LEU A 56 -3.45 13.20 2.83
C LEU A 56 -2.03 13.79 2.74
N ALA A 57 -1.64 14.63 3.70
CA ALA A 57 -0.29 15.18 3.78
C ALA A 57 0.76 14.06 3.93
N GLY A 58 0.45 13.06 4.77
CA GLY A 58 1.27 11.87 4.94
C GLY A 58 1.47 11.11 3.63
N GLU A 59 0.41 10.81 2.88
CA GLU A 59 0.50 10.12 1.58
C GLU A 59 1.37 10.89 0.58
N ILE A 60 1.21 12.21 0.51
CA ILE A 60 2.02 13.04 -0.41
C ILE A 60 3.50 13.01 -0.04
N LEU A 61 3.82 13.05 1.26
CA LEU A 61 5.19 12.97 1.76
C LEU A 61 5.77 11.57 1.54
N PHE A 62 4.95 10.55 1.72
CA PHE A 62 5.31 9.16 1.50
C PHE A 62 5.67 8.89 0.04
N ASP A 63 4.85 9.37 -0.90
CA ASP A 63 5.10 9.29 -2.34
C ASP A 63 6.35 10.10 -2.77
N ALA A 64 6.82 11.01 -1.93
CA ALA A 64 8.04 11.80 -2.14
C ALA A 64 9.25 11.25 -1.38
N ASP A 65 9.18 10.00 -0.90
CA ASP A 65 10.22 9.31 -0.13
C ASP A 65 10.63 10.02 1.18
N ARG A 66 9.74 10.85 1.74
CA ARG A 66 9.93 11.55 3.04
C ARG A 66 9.26 10.77 4.18
N TYR A 67 9.67 9.52 4.36
CA TYR A 67 8.97 8.55 5.23
C TYR A 67 8.84 8.98 6.69
N THR A 68 9.88 9.60 7.27
CA THR A 68 9.83 10.10 8.66
C THR A 68 8.78 11.19 8.86
N GLU A 69 8.66 12.10 7.89
CA GLU A 69 7.67 13.18 7.95
C GLU A 69 6.26 12.67 7.68
N ALA A 70 6.11 11.70 6.78
CA ALA A 70 4.85 10.99 6.57
C ALA A 70 4.40 10.29 7.85
N ALA A 71 5.29 9.55 8.52
CA ALA A 71 5.02 8.88 9.79
C ALA A 71 4.59 9.87 10.89
N HIS A 72 5.23 11.05 10.96
CA HIS A 72 4.81 12.11 11.86
C HIS A 72 3.39 12.63 11.55
N CYS A 73 3.06 12.84 10.27
CA CYS A 73 1.71 13.21 9.84
C CYS A 73 0.68 12.14 10.24
N TYR A 74 0.97 10.84 10.03
CA TYR A 74 0.07 9.74 10.40
C TYR A 74 -0.13 9.64 11.91
N LYS A 75 0.92 9.87 12.72
CA LYS A 75 0.78 9.95 14.18
C LYS A 75 -0.17 11.06 14.61
N LEU A 76 0.03 12.28 14.10
CA LEU A 76 -0.86 13.41 14.40
C LEU A 76 -2.29 13.16 13.90
N ALA A 77 -2.44 12.47 12.76
CA ALA A 77 -3.74 12.08 12.26
C ALA A 77 -4.45 11.11 13.21
N ALA A 78 -3.73 10.12 13.74
CA ALA A 78 -4.28 9.18 14.72
C ALA A 78 -4.73 9.90 16.00
N ASP A 79 -3.94 10.84 16.50
CA ASP A 79 -4.30 11.65 17.67
C ASP A 79 -5.56 12.50 17.41
N ALA A 80 -5.63 13.17 16.27
CA ALA A 80 -6.79 13.98 15.88
C ALA A 80 -8.05 13.12 15.66
N SER A 81 -7.94 11.98 14.97
CA SER A 81 -9.08 11.09 14.74
C SER A 81 -9.59 10.44 16.04
N LYS A 82 -8.69 10.13 16.98
CA LYS A 82 -9.04 9.69 18.34
C LYS A 82 -9.85 10.76 19.08
N GLU A 83 -9.34 12.00 19.11
CA GLU A 83 -10.02 13.14 19.73
C GLU A 83 -11.39 13.42 19.08
N GLY A 84 -11.46 13.30 17.76
CA GLY A 84 -12.69 13.44 16.98
C GLY A 84 -13.68 12.28 17.12
N GLY A 85 -13.29 11.16 17.75
CA GLY A 85 -14.11 9.96 17.87
C GLY A 85 -14.34 9.21 16.54
N SER A 86 -13.47 9.41 15.54
CA SER A 86 -13.56 8.71 14.25
C SER A 86 -12.67 7.47 14.25
N PHE A 87 -13.25 6.33 14.65
CA PHE A 87 -12.52 5.06 14.79
C PHE A 87 -11.91 4.59 13.47
N ASP A 88 -12.64 4.69 12.35
CA ASP A 88 -12.12 4.25 11.06
C ASP A 88 -10.92 5.07 10.58
N GLN A 89 -10.99 6.40 10.70
CA GLN A 89 -9.85 7.27 10.38
C GLN A 89 -8.66 7.02 11.32
N TRP A 90 -8.94 6.78 12.61
CA TRP A 90 -7.91 6.49 13.58
C TRP A 90 -7.19 5.16 13.26
N ALA A 91 -7.95 4.09 12.99
CA ALA A 91 -7.38 2.81 12.56
C ALA A 91 -6.56 3.00 11.28
N CYS A 92 -7.09 3.71 10.28
CA CYS A 92 -6.38 4.00 9.04
C CYS A 92 -5.05 4.74 9.25
N ALA A 93 -5.05 5.75 10.13
CA ALA A 93 -3.85 6.51 10.45
C ALA A 93 -2.79 5.63 11.16
N LEU A 94 -3.20 4.74 12.07
CA LEU A 94 -2.31 3.78 12.70
C LEU A 94 -1.73 2.78 11.69
N THR A 95 -2.56 2.24 10.79
CA THR A 95 -2.10 1.33 9.72
C THR A 95 -1.06 1.99 8.82
N ARG A 96 -1.27 3.24 8.41
CA ARG A 96 -0.27 3.98 7.62
C ARG A 96 0.99 4.30 8.41
N HIS A 97 0.86 4.59 9.71
CA HIS A 97 2.03 4.84 10.55
C HIS A 97 2.94 3.59 10.61
N ALA A 98 2.35 2.39 10.61
CA ALA A 98 3.09 1.14 10.56
C ALA A 98 3.92 0.97 9.27
N TYR A 99 3.60 1.65 8.16
CA TYR A 99 4.36 1.55 6.93
C TYR A 99 5.84 1.94 7.07
N LEU A 100 6.20 2.84 7.99
CA LEU A 100 7.61 3.11 8.25
C LEU A 100 8.36 1.82 8.65
N GLY A 101 7.82 1.08 9.62
CA GLY A 101 8.39 -0.19 10.07
C GLY A 101 8.30 -1.28 9.00
N MET A 102 7.21 -1.32 8.22
CA MET A 102 7.07 -2.26 7.11
C MET A 102 8.14 -2.07 6.02
N TYR A 103 8.42 -0.82 5.65
CA TYR A 103 9.41 -0.50 4.61
C TYR A 103 10.84 -0.73 5.07
N GLU A 104 11.13 -0.48 6.34
CA GLU A 104 12.42 -0.79 6.96
C GLU A 104 12.56 -2.29 7.31
N GLN A 105 11.55 -3.12 7.04
CA GLN A 105 11.48 -4.53 7.41
C GLN A 105 11.58 -4.79 8.93
N ASN A 106 11.30 -3.77 9.74
CA ASN A 106 11.18 -3.81 11.19
C ASN A 106 9.76 -4.26 11.58
N TYR A 107 9.38 -5.46 11.15
CA TYR A 107 8.02 -5.99 11.30
C TYR A 107 7.59 -6.17 12.76
N ASP A 108 8.54 -6.44 13.65
CA ASP A 108 8.35 -6.53 15.10
C ASP A 108 7.92 -5.19 15.72
N VAL A 109 8.38 -4.08 15.14
CA VAL A 109 7.96 -2.71 15.53
C VAL A 109 6.62 -2.33 14.89
N ALA A 110 6.37 -2.76 13.66
CA ALA A 110 5.13 -2.47 12.94
C ALA A 110 3.92 -3.20 13.52
N LEU A 111 4.08 -4.47 13.92
CA LEU A 111 2.96 -5.33 14.33
C LEU A 111 2.17 -4.80 15.53
N PRO A 112 2.78 -4.30 16.64
CA PRO A 112 2.02 -3.72 17.75
C PRO A 112 1.15 -2.51 17.36
N LEU A 113 1.59 -1.71 16.38
CA LEU A 113 0.79 -0.61 15.85
C LEU A 113 -0.42 -1.14 15.08
N LEU A 114 -0.23 -2.17 14.26
CA LEU A 114 -1.30 -2.83 13.50
C LEU A 114 -2.32 -3.51 14.41
N GLU A 115 -1.88 -4.21 15.45
CA GLU A 115 -2.78 -4.77 16.46
C GLU A 115 -3.62 -3.68 17.17
N GLY A 116 -3.00 -2.51 17.39
CA GLY A 116 -3.69 -1.31 17.85
C GLY A 116 -4.75 -0.83 16.87
N ALA A 117 -4.39 -0.73 15.59
CA ALA A 117 -5.32 -0.38 14.51
C ALA A 117 -6.49 -1.38 14.43
N SER A 118 -6.22 -2.68 14.56
CA SER A 118 -7.22 -3.76 14.53
C SER A 118 -8.21 -3.63 15.70
N ARG A 119 -7.72 -3.34 16.91
CA ARG A 119 -8.59 -3.04 18.08
C ARG A 119 -9.48 -1.82 17.85
N VAL A 120 -8.95 -0.77 17.23
CA VAL A 120 -9.69 0.46 16.94
C VAL A 120 -10.73 0.22 15.84
N ALA A 121 -10.36 -0.47 14.75
CA ALA A 121 -11.22 -0.76 13.61
C ALA A 121 -12.48 -1.55 13.99
N ARG A 122 -12.40 -2.44 14.99
CA ARG A 122 -13.57 -3.16 15.53
C ARG A 122 -14.65 -2.26 16.12
N ARG A 123 -14.32 -1.01 16.47
CA ARG A 123 -15.27 0.00 16.98
C ARG A 123 -15.79 0.94 15.88
N GLY A 124 -15.23 0.83 14.67
CA GLY A 124 -15.64 1.60 13.50
C GLY A 124 -16.92 1.08 12.86
N ASP A 125 -17.24 1.66 11.71
CA ASP A 125 -18.39 1.25 10.91
C ASP A 125 -18.18 -0.16 10.35
N SER A 126 -19.10 -1.06 10.69
CA SER A 126 -18.99 -2.44 10.25
C SER A 126 -19.15 -2.62 8.72
N GLN A 127 -19.69 -1.63 8.02
CA GLN A 127 -19.91 -1.68 6.58
C GLN A 127 -18.73 -1.14 5.76
N LEU A 128 -17.70 -0.58 6.42
CA LEU A 128 -16.49 -0.09 5.76
C LEU A 128 -15.40 -1.16 5.71
N SER A 129 -14.53 -1.05 4.71
CA SER A 129 -13.40 -1.96 4.52
C SER A 129 -12.24 -1.77 5.50
N THR A 130 -12.32 -0.81 6.43
CA THR A 130 -11.22 -0.43 7.33
C THR A 130 -10.58 -1.63 8.00
N ARG A 131 -11.39 -2.49 8.65
CA ARG A 131 -10.87 -3.66 9.38
C ARG A 131 -10.19 -4.67 8.45
N HIS A 132 -10.71 -4.83 7.24
CA HIS A 132 -10.18 -5.78 6.27
C HIS A 132 -8.86 -5.27 5.70
N TRP A 133 -8.74 -3.95 5.50
CA TRP A 133 -7.48 -3.33 5.14
C TRP A 133 -6.43 -3.49 6.25
N VAL A 134 -6.80 -3.30 7.52
CA VAL A 134 -5.87 -3.57 8.63
C VAL A 134 -5.39 -5.02 8.60
N SER A 135 -6.31 -5.98 8.40
CA SER A 135 -5.96 -7.40 8.29
C SER A 135 -5.00 -7.68 7.12
N ALA A 136 -5.17 -7.01 5.97
CA ALA A 136 -4.26 -7.16 4.83
C ALA A 136 -2.81 -6.77 5.22
N VAL A 137 -2.64 -5.63 5.90
CA VAL A 137 -1.31 -5.16 6.32
C VAL A 137 -0.76 -5.99 7.49
N GLU A 138 -1.61 -6.51 8.38
CA GLU A 138 -1.21 -7.50 9.40
C GLU A 138 -0.67 -8.79 8.75
N ALA A 139 -1.29 -9.24 7.65
CA ALA A 139 -0.81 -10.41 6.92
C ALA A 139 0.60 -10.21 6.38
N GLU A 140 0.90 -9.05 5.78
CA GLU A 140 2.23 -8.70 5.31
C GLU A 140 3.25 -8.69 6.46
N ALA A 141 2.91 -8.11 7.61
CA ALA A 141 3.79 -8.05 8.77
C ALA A 141 4.09 -9.46 9.31
N HIS A 142 3.07 -10.30 9.43
CA HIS A 142 3.24 -11.69 9.82
C HIS A 142 4.05 -12.50 8.82
N ALA A 143 3.87 -12.27 7.51
CA ALA A 143 4.66 -12.89 6.46
C ALA A 143 6.13 -12.52 6.58
N GLY A 144 6.44 -11.24 6.79
CA GLY A 144 7.79 -10.75 7.03
C GLY A 144 8.46 -11.33 8.28
N LEU A 145 7.67 -11.65 9.32
CA LEU A 145 8.13 -12.35 10.53
C LEU A 145 8.24 -13.88 10.35
N GLY A 146 7.90 -14.43 9.19
CA GLY A 146 7.90 -15.89 8.96
C GLY A 146 6.70 -16.63 9.57
N ASN A 147 5.71 -15.92 10.11
CA ASN A 147 4.57 -16.50 10.83
C ASN A 147 3.44 -16.90 9.87
N PHE A 148 3.61 -18.04 9.19
CA PHE A 148 2.67 -18.55 8.18
C PHE A 148 1.21 -18.59 8.67
N ASP A 149 0.93 -19.22 9.82
CA ASP A 149 -0.44 -19.39 10.31
C ASP A 149 -1.13 -18.05 10.64
N ALA A 150 -0.38 -17.09 11.16
CA ALA A 150 -0.91 -15.77 11.48
C ALA A 150 -1.15 -14.95 10.21
N CYS A 151 -0.23 -15.04 9.24
CA CYS A 151 -0.42 -14.44 7.92
C CYS A 151 -1.67 -15.01 7.23
N GLN A 152 -1.85 -16.33 7.21
CA GLN A 152 -3.01 -16.94 6.56
C GLN A 152 -4.33 -16.48 7.19
N ARG A 153 -4.44 -16.47 8.53
CA ARG A 153 -5.65 -15.97 9.21
C ARG A 153 -5.94 -14.49 8.89
N ALA A 154 -4.90 -13.67 8.79
CA ALA A 154 -5.04 -12.26 8.46
C ALA A 154 -5.46 -12.05 6.99
N LEU A 155 -4.96 -12.88 6.06
CA LEU A 155 -5.43 -12.91 4.67
C LEU A 155 -6.91 -13.30 4.57
N GLU A 156 -7.32 -14.37 5.26
CA GLU A 156 -8.72 -14.83 5.31
C GLU A 156 -9.64 -13.71 5.86
N ALA A 157 -9.23 -13.05 6.96
CA ALA A 157 -9.97 -11.92 7.52
C ALA A 157 -10.03 -10.70 6.59
N SER A 158 -9.02 -10.50 5.75
CA SER A 158 -9.00 -9.45 4.73
C SER A 158 -9.94 -9.77 3.57
N GLU A 159 -10.02 -11.03 3.14
CA GLU A 159 -10.89 -11.49 2.05
C GLU A 159 -12.38 -11.27 2.32
N GLU A 160 -12.80 -11.26 3.60
CA GLU A 160 -14.16 -10.95 4.02
C GLU A 160 -14.68 -9.57 3.53
N VAL A 161 -13.80 -8.67 3.07
CA VAL A 161 -14.22 -7.42 2.40
C VAL A 161 -15.15 -7.68 1.21
N GLN A 162 -15.02 -8.82 0.53
CA GLN A 162 -15.86 -9.21 -0.60
C GLN A 162 -17.32 -9.46 -0.21
N THR A 163 -17.59 -9.69 1.08
CA THR A 163 -18.95 -9.88 1.61
C THR A 163 -19.67 -8.55 1.86
N LEU A 164 -18.95 -7.42 1.85
CA LEU A 164 -19.53 -6.11 2.09
C LEU A 164 -20.38 -5.66 0.91
N SER A 165 -21.53 -5.07 1.22
CA SER A 165 -22.47 -4.51 0.25
C SER A 165 -22.58 -3.00 0.42
N GLY A 166 -22.60 -2.24 -0.67
CA GLY A 166 -22.76 -0.77 -0.64
C GLY A 166 -21.45 -0.01 -0.84
N PRO A 167 -21.34 1.27 -0.42
CA PRO A 167 -20.11 2.05 -0.54
C PRO A 167 -19.11 1.55 0.51
N VAL A 168 -18.45 0.43 0.19
CA VAL A 168 -17.42 -0.26 0.99
C VAL A 168 -16.33 0.71 1.48
N MET A 169 -16.18 1.83 0.79
CA MET A 169 -15.27 2.91 1.15
C MET A 169 -15.88 4.29 0.95
N PRO A 170 -15.59 5.25 1.86
CA PRO A 170 -16.01 6.63 1.71
C PRO A 170 -15.18 7.42 0.68
N GLY A 171 -14.13 6.81 0.11
CA GLY A 171 -13.09 7.49 -0.66
C GLY A 171 -12.14 8.31 0.23
N GLY A 172 -11.07 8.84 -0.37
CA GLY A 172 -10.06 9.62 0.35
C GLY A 172 -9.13 8.75 1.20
N TRP A 173 -9.24 8.83 2.53
CA TRP A 173 -8.35 8.16 3.48
C TRP A 173 -8.52 6.63 3.56
N LEU A 174 -9.60 6.06 3.01
CA LEU A 174 -9.78 4.60 2.88
C LEU A 174 -9.98 4.23 1.41
N ARG A 175 -9.08 3.39 0.87
CA ARG A 175 -8.97 3.04 -0.55
C ARG A 175 -8.76 1.54 -0.83
N PHE A 176 -8.89 0.70 0.19
CA PHE A 176 -8.90 -0.76 0.08
C PHE A 176 -10.28 -1.34 -0.31
N ASP A 177 -10.43 -1.81 -1.55
CA ASP A 177 -11.68 -2.39 -2.08
C ASP A 177 -11.62 -3.93 -2.28
N GLY A 178 -10.51 -4.56 -1.89
CA GLY A 178 -10.30 -5.99 -2.09
C GLY A 178 -9.87 -6.39 -3.51
N SER A 179 -9.80 -5.47 -4.48
CA SER A 179 -9.41 -5.78 -5.87
C SER A 179 -7.96 -6.27 -6.02
N ARG A 180 -7.16 -6.17 -4.94
CA ARG A 180 -5.75 -6.58 -4.88
C ARG A 180 -5.48 -7.77 -3.97
N LEU A 181 -6.52 -8.42 -3.42
CA LEU A 181 -6.35 -9.53 -2.47
C LEU A 181 -5.44 -10.65 -2.99
N ALA A 182 -5.62 -11.08 -4.25
CA ALA A 182 -4.77 -12.10 -4.85
C ALA A 182 -3.30 -11.67 -4.93
N GLU A 183 -3.05 -10.38 -5.23
CA GLU A 183 -1.70 -9.79 -5.30
C GLU A 183 -1.06 -9.72 -3.91
N GLU A 184 -1.81 -9.31 -2.87
CA GLU A 184 -1.34 -9.27 -1.49
C GLU A 184 -1.01 -10.68 -0.97
N ARG A 185 -1.87 -11.66 -1.27
CA ARG A 185 -1.64 -13.07 -0.94
C ARG A 185 -0.37 -13.61 -1.60
N GLY A 186 -0.19 -13.31 -2.88
CA GLY A 186 1.03 -13.65 -3.62
C GLY A 186 2.29 -13.08 -2.98
N THR A 187 2.24 -11.80 -2.60
CA THR A 187 3.35 -11.09 -1.92
C THR A 187 3.67 -11.73 -0.56
N CYS A 188 2.66 -12.01 0.25
CA CYS A 188 2.84 -12.67 1.55
C CYS A 188 3.47 -14.06 1.40
N TYR A 189 2.95 -14.89 0.50
CA TYR A 189 3.52 -16.22 0.25
C TYR A 189 4.94 -16.17 -0.30
N ALA A 190 5.27 -15.17 -1.12
CA ALA A 190 6.62 -14.95 -1.61
C ALA A 190 7.59 -14.63 -0.47
N ALA A 191 7.19 -13.78 0.49
CA ALA A 191 7.98 -13.46 1.69
C ALA A 191 8.18 -14.69 2.60
N LEU A 192 7.17 -15.55 2.68
CA LEU A 192 7.21 -16.82 3.44
C LEU A 192 7.98 -17.95 2.72
N GLY A 193 8.57 -17.69 1.55
CA GLY A 193 9.28 -18.70 0.76
C GLY A 193 8.37 -19.79 0.16
N ARG A 194 7.05 -19.57 0.12
CA ARG A 194 6.06 -20.50 -0.43
C ARG A 194 5.86 -20.26 -1.92
N THR A 195 6.91 -20.47 -2.72
CA THR A 195 6.95 -20.11 -4.15
C THR A 195 5.76 -20.65 -4.95
N GLY A 196 5.32 -21.90 -4.73
CA GLY A 196 4.15 -22.46 -5.42
C GLY A 196 2.84 -21.74 -5.11
N LEU A 197 2.58 -21.44 -3.83
CA LEU A 197 1.39 -20.68 -3.42
C LEU A 197 1.45 -19.23 -3.92
N ALA A 198 2.65 -18.63 -3.88
CA ALA A 198 2.89 -17.28 -4.37
C ALA A 198 2.62 -17.18 -5.88
N SER A 199 3.16 -18.10 -6.68
CA SER A 199 2.93 -18.14 -8.12
C SER A 199 1.44 -18.30 -8.45
N SER A 200 0.73 -19.21 -7.77
CA SER A 200 -0.71 -19.41 -8.00
C SER A 200 -1.51 -18.13 -7.75
N ALA A 201 -1.25 -17.45 -6.62
CA ALA A 201 -1.98 -16.24 -6.26
C ALA A 201 -1.62 -15.04 -7.17
N LEU A 202 -0.36 -14.93 -7.61
CA LEU A 202 0.04 -13.87 -8.54
C LEU A 202 -0.49 -14.11 -9.97
N ILE A 203 -0.67 -15.36 -10.40
CA ILE A 203 -1.32 -15.67 -11.68
C ILE A 203 -2.79 -15.25 -11.65
N GLU A 204 -3.52 -15.59 -10.58
CA GLU A 204 -4.90 -15.12 -10.36
C GLU A 204 -4.96 -13.58 -10.36
N ALA A 205 -4.03 -12.92 -9.64
CA ALA A 205 -3.95 -11.47 -9.64
C ALA A 205 -3.69 -10.86 -11.03
N LEU A 206 -2.93 -11.56 -11.88
CA LEU A 206 -2.65 -11.14 -13.26
C LEU A 206 -3.90 -11.21 -14.13
N GLU A 207 -4.73 -12.25 -13.97
CA GLU A 207 -6.01 -12.40 -14.68
C GLU A 207 -7.01 -11.30 -14.31
N GLU A 208 -7.00 -10.86 -13.04
CA GLU A 208 -7.85 -9.77 -12.53
C GLU A 208 -7.32 -8.36 -12.84
N ALA A 209 -6.05 -8.23 -13.22
CA ALA A 209 -5.41 -6.93 -13.37
C ALA A 209 -5.93 -6.19 -14.62
N THR A 210 -6.60 -5.05 -14.38
CA THR A 210 -7.23 -4.24 -15.44
C THR A 210 -6.32 -3.22 -16.10
N SER A 211 -5.14 -2.93 -15.54
CA SER A 211 -4.22 -1.92 -16.08
C SER A 211 -2.87 -2.53 -16.44
N LEU A 212 -2.30 -2.11 -17.58
CA LEU A 212 -0.99 -2.56 -18.05
C LEU A 212 0.11 -2.35 -17.01
N ARG A 213 0.05 -1.24 -16.25
CA ARG A 213 1.01 -0.97 -15.16
C ARG A 213 0.92 -2.00 -14.04
N ARG A 214 -0.30 -2.41 -13.66
CA ARG A 214 -0.50 -3.44 -12.62
C ARG A 214 -0.06 -4.80 -13.14
N GLN A 215 -0.44 -5.16 -14.37
CA GLN A 215 0.00 -6.39 -15.03
C GLN A 215 1.54 -6.47 -15.07
N GLY A 216 2.22 -5.40 -15.53
CA GLY A 216 3.68 -5.34 -15.58
C GLY A 216 4.35 -5.51 -14.21
N SER A 217 3.76 -4.95 -13.14
CA SER A 217 4.25 -5.18 -11.78
C SER A 217 4.14 -6.65 -11.36
N ILE A 218 2.97 -7.27 -11.56
CA ILE A 218 2.72 -8.66 -11.17
C ILE A 218 3.63 -9.62 -11.95
N LEU A 219 3.84 -9.35 -13.24
CA LEU A 219 4.77 -10.11 -14.08
C LEU A 219 6.22 -10.00 -13.57
N ALA A 220 6.65 -8.82 -13.12
CA ALA A 220 7.98 -8.67 -12.51
C ALA A 220 8.11 -9.47 -11.20
N ASP A 221 7.05 -9.54 -10.39
CA ASP A 221 7.03 -10.36 -9.17
C ASP A 221 7.07 -11.87 -9.50
N LEU A 222 6.32 -12.31 -10.50
CA LEU A 222 6.35 -13.70 -11.00
C LEU A 222 7.73 -14.09 -11.56
N ALA A 223 8.42 -13.16 -12.22
CA ALA A 223 9.79 -13.37 -12.69
C ALA A 223 10.77 -13.53 -11.52
N MET A 224 10.64 -12.68 -10.49
CA MET A 224 11.44 -12.77 -9.26
C MET A 224 11.22 -14.09 -8.52
N LEU A 225 9.99 -14.62 -8.51
CA LEU A 225 9.70 -15.95 -7.98
C LEU A 225 10.42 -17.06 -8.76
N GLY A 226 10.56 -16.91 -10.08
CA GLY A 226 11.32 -17.84 -10.92
C GLY A 226 12.77 -17.97 -10.45
N ILE A 227 13.45 -16.84 -10.18
CA ILE A 227 14.82 -16.85 -9.62
C ILE A 227 14.87 -17.62 -8.29
N ARG A 228 13.97 -17.31 -7.35
CA ARG A 228 13.91 -18.00 -6.05
C ARG A 228 13.62 -19.49 -6.18
N GLY A 229 12.79 -19.86 -7.15
CA GLY A 229 12.46 -21.24 -7.49
C GLY A 229 13.50 -21.96 -8.33
N ARG A 230 14.58 -21.27 -8.76
CA ARG A 230 15.58 -21.76 -9.74
C ARG A 230 14.97 -22.17 -11.09
N ASP A 231 13.90 -21.49 -11.48
CA ASP A 231 13.24 -21.63 -12.78
C ASP A 231 13.59 -20.43 -13.66
N LEU A 232 14.67 -20.59 -14.43
CA LEU A 232 15.15 -19.54 -15.33
C LEU A 232 14.18 -19.32 -16.50
N ASP A 233 13.50 -20.35 -16.99
CA ASP A 233 12.56 -20.20 -18.10
C ASP A 233 11.33 -19.38 -17.68
N GLN A 234 10.79 -19.63 -16.48
CA GLN A 234 9.74 -18.80 -15.89
C GLN A 234 10.21 -17.34 -15.72
N THR A 235 11.44 -17.16 -15.20
CA THR A 235 12.04 -15.83 -15.00
C THR A 235 12.10 -15.04 -16.30
N LEU A 236 12.63 -15.67 -17.36
CA LEU A 236 12.81 -15.03 -18.67
C LEU A 236 11.46 -14.72 -19.32
N SER A 237 10.51 -15.65 -19.24
CA SER A 237 9.17 -15.50 -19.83
C SER A 237 8.41 -14.31 -19.22
N TYR A 238 8.29 -14.26 -17.89
CA TYR A 238 7.56 -13.17 -17.23
C TYR A 238 8.35 -11.86 -17.22
N GLY A 239 9.68 -11.92 -17.08
CA GLY A 239 10.55 -10.74 -17.11
C GLY A 239 10.50 -10.02 -18.46
N ALA A 240 10.48 -10.75 -19.57
CA ALA A 240 10.35 -10.18 -20.91
C ALA A 240 9.00 -9.48 -21.12
N GLN A 241 7.90 -10.08 -20.64
CA GLN A 241 6.56 -9.47 -20.70
C GLN A 241 6.47 -8.23 -19.82
N ALA A 242 7.05 -8.27 -18.62
CA ALA A 242 7.10 -7.12 -17.72
C ALA A 242 7.89 -5.94 -18.33
N ALA A 243 9.05 -6.22 -18.95
CA ALA A 243 9.85 -5.21 -19.65
C ALA A 243 9.08 -4.59 -20.83
N GLU A 244 8.35 -5.40 -21.60
CA GLU A 244 7.51 -4.91 -22.71
C GLU A 244 6.42 -3.95 -22.22
N LEU A 245 5.71 -4.31 -21.14
CA LEU A 245 4.70 -3.42 -20.58
C LEU A 245 5.31 -2.15 -19.98
N ALA A 246 6.52 -2.22 -19.40
CA ALA A 246 7.23 -1.05 -18.92
C ALA A 246 7.58 -0.08 -20.07
N GLU A 247 8.04 -0.58 -21.21
CA GLU A 247 8.32 0.21 -22.43
C GLU A 247 7.04 0.87 -22.95
N GLN A 248 5.96 0.10 -23.13
CA GLN A 248 4.69 0.59 -23.67
C GLN A 248 4.09 1.69 -22.80
N THR A 249 4.21 1.55 -21.47
CA THR A 249 3.66 2.51 -20.50
C THR A 249 4.64 3.62 -20.12
N ARG A 250 5.88 3.59 -20.65
CA ARG A 250 7.00 4.46 -20.25
C ARG A 250 7.18 4.49 -18.73
N SER A 251 7.01 3.33 -18.08
CA SER A 251 7.02 3.21 -16.63
C SER A 251 8.44 3.03 -16.09
N SER A 252 9.21 4.12 -16.09
CA SER A 252 10.51 4.18 -15.40
C SER A 252 10.37 4.28 -13.87
N GLY A 253 9.14 4.44 -13.37
CA GLY A 253 8.82 4.54 -11.94
C GLY A 253 8.74 3.20 -11.23
N TYR A 254 7.54 2.80 -10.82
CA TYR A 254 7.35 1.62 -9.96
C TYR A 254 7.72 0.28 -10.63
N VAL A 255 7.28 0.04 -11.88
CA VAL A 255 7.60 -1.20 -12.60
C VAL A 255 9.10 -1.24 -12.95
N GLY A 256 9.66 -0.13 -13.42
CA GLY A 256 11.10 0.02 -13.65
C GLY A 256 11.95 -0.37 -12.42
N ARG A 257 11.61 0.12 -11.21
CA ARG A 257 12.32 -0.27 -9.98
C ARG A 257 12.28 -1.78 -9.70
N LYS A 258 11.15 -2.44 -9.94
CA LYS A 258 11.04 -3.91 -9.78
C LYS A 258 11.89 -4.64 -10.80
N LEU A 259 11.90 -4.18 -12.05
CA LEU A 259 12.74 -4.75 -13.09
C LEU A 259 14.23 -4.54 -12.79
N GLN A 260 14.63 -3.38 -12.25
CA GLN A 260 16.01 -3.16 -11.82
C GLN A 260 16.42 -4.12 -10.69
N ALA A 261 15.53 -4.39 -9.72
CA ALA A 261 15.78 -5.41 -8.71
C ALA A 261 15.93 -6.82 -9.33
N LEU A 262 15.12 -7.15 -10.34
CA LEU A 262 15.27 -8.38 -11.12
C LEU A 262 16.60 -8.45 -11.86
N SER A 263 17.07 -7.34 -12.42
CA SER A 263 18.37 -7.21 -13.10
C SER A 263 19.51 -7.63 -12.17
N SER A 264 19.54 -7.10 -10.94
CA SER A 264 20.55 -7.46 -9.94
C SER A 264 20.55 -8.95 -9.58
N GLU A 265 19.37 -9.58 -9.51
CA GLU A 265 19.23 -11.01 -9.21
C GLU A 265 19.52 -11.91 -10.43
N LEU A 266 19.52 -11.35 -11.64
CA LEU A 266 19.88 -12.03 -12.88
C LEU A 266 21.40 -12.09 -13.12
N GLU A 267 22.20 -11.25 -12.44
CA GLU A 267 23.67 -11.19 -12.61
C GLU A 267 24.36 -12.57 -12.60
N PRO A 268 24.02 -13.51 -11.69
CA PRO A 268 24.64 -14.85 -11.67
C PRO A 268 24.32 -15.71 -12.90
N PHE A 269 23.30 -15.35 -13.68
CA PHE A 269 22.77 -16.13 -14.81
C PHE A 269 23.18 -15.56 -16.18
N LEU A 270 23.96 -14.47 -16.23
CA LEU A 270 24.32 -13.78 -17.48
C LEU A 270 25.17 -14.62 -18.47
N ALA A 271 25.63 -15.79 -18.07
CA ALA A 271 26.22 -16.76 -18.99
C ALA A 271 25.18 -17.34 -19.98
N ASP A 272 23.89 -17.36 -19.63
CA ASP A 272 22.79 -17.65 -20.57
C ASP A 272 22.50 -16.39 -21.40
N SER A 273 22.58 -16.52 -22.72
CA SER A 273 22.39 -15.39 -23.65
C SER A 273 21.01 -14.75 -23.55
N ARG A 274 19.97 -15.52 -23.18
CA ARG A 274 18.61 -15.00 -22.98
C ARG A 274 18.53 -14.14 -21.73
N ALA A 275 19.23 -14.54 -20.66
CA ALA A 275 19.33 -13.76 -19.43
C ALA A 275 20.10 -12.45 -19.67
N ALA A 276 21.21 -12.50 -20.41
CA ALA A 276 21.95 -11.31 -20.81
C ALA A 276 21.08 -10.33 -21.63
N GLN A 277 20.32 -10.83 -22.61
CA GLN A 277 19.40 -10.01 -23.42
C GLN A 277 18.32 -9.34 -22.57
N LEU A 278 17.73 -10.06 -21.61
CA LEU A 278 16.72 -9.49 -20.72
C LEU A 278 17.33 -8.40 -19.82
N ASN A 279 18.51 -8.66 -19.26
CA ASN A 279 19.24 -7.71 -18.42
C ASN A 279 19.58 -6.41 -19.17
N ASP A 280 20.07 -6.53 -20.41
CA ASP A 280 20.37 -5.39 -21.28
C ASP A 280 19.11 -4.57 -21.58
N ARG A 281 17.99 -5.25 -21.87
CA ARG A 281 16.69 -4.60 -22.12
C ARG A 281 16.21 -3.83 -20.89
N ILE A 282 16.29 -4.42 -19.70
CA ILE A 282 15.90 -3.76 -18.45
C ILE A 282 16.74 -2.51 -18.17
N THR A 283 18.04 -2.58 -18.45
CA THR A 283 18.98 -1.47 -18.23
C THR A 283 18.70 -0.26 -19.14
N GLN A 284 17.97 -0.46 -20.26
CA GLN A 284 17.61 0.58 -21.22
C GLN A 284 16.26 1.27 -20.96
N LEU A 285 15.50 0.84 -19.94
CA LEU A 285 14.20 1.42 -19.54
C LEU A 285 14.36 2.79 -18.86
#